data_AF-A0A540K899-F1
#
_entry.id   AF-A0A540K899-F1
#
_cell.length_a   1.000
_cell.length_b   1.000
_cell.length_c   1.000
_cell.angle_alpha   90.00
_cell.angle_beta   90.00
_cell.angle_gamma   90.00
#
_symmetry.space_group_name_H-M   'P 1'
#
loop_
_entity.id
_entity.type
_entity.pdbx_description
1 polymer ?
#
loop_
_entity_poly.entity_id
_entity_poly.type
_entity_poly.pdbx_seq_one_letter_code
_entity_poly.pdbx_strand_id
1 'polypeptide(L)'
;MKEITQDEEKKPQPQPQPGNNHEELQAIDAKILQWSRGKEGNIRSLLTTMQIVLWPESGWKTVPLVDIIEGNSVKRAYQRALLCLHPDKLQQKGAASHHKYLAAKVFDVLQEAWDHFNSLGSL
;
A
#
# COMPACT_ATOMS: atom_id res chain seq x y z
N MET A 1 28.38 -59.85 17.67
CA MET A 1 26.90 -59.69 17.69
C MET A 1 26.56 -58.50 18.55
N LYS A 2 25.64 -57.66 18.05
CA LYS A 2 25.04 -56.44 18.61
C LYS A 2 25.79 -55.12 18.34
N GLU A 3 25.36 -54.52 17.23
CA GLU A 3 25.38 -53.09 16.89
C GLU A 3 24.88 -52.19 18.03
N ILE A 4 25.46 -50.99 18.15
CA ILE A 4 24.78 -49.78 18.66
C ILE A 4 25.33 -48.56 17.89
N THR A 5 24.64 -48.28 16.78
CA THR A 5 24.06 -47.01 16.31
C THR A 5 24.77 -45.65 16.57
N GLN A 6 25.19 -45.04 15.45
CA GLN A 6 25.19 -43.62 15.04
C GLN A 6 25.19 -42.52 16.12
N ASP A 7 26.29 -41.77 16.18
CA ASP A 7 26.29 -40.35 16.56
C ASP A 7 26.45 -39.52 15.27
N GLU A 8 25.33 -39.30 14.58
CA GLU A 8 25.28 -38.35 13.47
C GLU A 8 24.96 -36.98 14.05
N GLU A 9 26.01 -36.16 14.16
CA GLU A 9 25.95 -34.77 14.57
C GLU A 9 24.92 -34.00 13.72
N LYS A 10 23.74 -33.77 14.31
CA LYS A 10 22.65 -33.01 13.70
C LYS A 10 23.06 -31.54 13.60
N LYS A 11 23.72 -31.21 12.50
CA LYS A 11 23.97 -29.84 12.04
C LYS A 11 22.65 -29.06 12.09
N PRO A 12 22.55 -27.92 12.80
CA PRO A 12 21.32 -27.15 12.85
C PRO A 12 20.98 -26.69 11.42
N GLN A 13 19.83 -27.13 10.92
CA GLN A 13 19.24 -26.59 9.70
C GLN A 13 19.02 -25.09 9.89
N PRO A 14 19.43 -24.23 8.95
CA PRO A 14 19.04 -22.82 9.00
C PRO A 14 17.52 -22.77 8.90
N GLN A 15 16.88 -22.28 9.97
CA GLN A 15 15.47 -21.96 9.94
C GLN A 15 15.22 -20.95 8.81
N PRO A 16 14.17 -21.10 7.99
CA PRO A 16 13.81 -20.09 7.00
C PRO A 16 13.56 -18.78 7.77
N GLN A 17 14.39 -17.77 7.51
CA GLN A 17 14.40 -16.51 8.28
C GLN A 17 13.04 -15.80 8.12
N PRO A 18 12.24 -15.61 9.20
CA PRO A 18 10.97 -14.90 9.12
C PRO A 18 11.13 -13.36 9.14
N GLY A 19 12.36 -12.82 9.13
CA GLY A 19 12.64 -11.39 9.29
C GLY A 19 12.27 -10.52 8.08
N ASN A 20 12.55 -11.01 6.87
CA ASN A 20 12.48 -10.19 5.65
C ASN A 20 11.09 -9.58 5.39
N ASN A 21 10.02 -10.33 5.64
CA ASN A 21 8.66 -9.85 5.38
C ASN A 21 8.19 -8.88 6.46
N HIS A 22 8.57 -9.06 7.72
CA HIS A 22 8.12 -8.17 8.80
C HIS A 22 8.76 -6.79 8.67
N GLU A 23 10.05 -6.74 8.40
CA GLU A 23 10.80 -5.49 8.18
C GLU A 23 10.27 -4.74 6.94
N GLU A 24 9.93 -5.45 5.86
CA GLU A 24 9.32 -4.85 4.66
C GLU A 24 7.96 -4.22 4.95
N LEU A 25 7.09 -4.89 5.73
CA LEU A 25 5.79 -4.33 6.11
C LEU A 25 5.94 -3.09 7.02
N GLN A 26 6.88 -3.12 7.97
CA GLN A 26 7.18 -1.96 8.81
C GLN A 26 7.68 -0.76 7.98
N ALA A 27 8.54 -1.01 6.99
CA ALA A 27 9.02 0.02 6.08
C ALA A 27 7.87 0.62 5.26
N ILE A 28 6.92 -0.21 4.82
CA ILE A 28 5.70 0.25 4.14
C ILE A 28 4.86 1.13 5.05
N ASP A 29 4.60 0.70 6.29
CA ASP A 29 3.83 1.47 7.25
C ASP A 29 4.49 2.83 7.54
N ALA A 30 5.81 2.86 7.74
CA ALA A 30 6.57 4.09 7.94
C ALA A 30 6.51 5.01 6.71
N LYS A 31 6.62 4.45 5.50
CA LYS A 31 6.52 5.20 4.23
C LYS A 31 5.14 5.84 4.07
N ILE A 32 4.08 5.10 4.38
CA ILE A 32 2.70 5.59 4.29
C ILE A 32 2.44 6.66 5.33
N LEU A 33 2.89 6.45 6.58
CA LEU A 33 2.76 7.44 7.65
C LEU A 33 3.50 8.74 7.30
N GLN A 34 4.74 8.64 6.82
CA GLN A 34 5.50 9.83 6.41
C GLN A 34 4.82 10.56 5.25
N TRP A 35 4.27 9.81 4.30
CA TRP A 35 3.53 10.38 3.20
C TRP A 35 2.26 11.09 3.71
N SER A 36 1.38 10.41 4.44
CA SER A 36 0.08 10.95 4.86
C SER A 36 0.18 12.11 5.85
N ARG A 37 1.26 12.16 6.65
CA ARG A 37 1.46 13.18 7.69
C ARG A 37 1.22 14.60 7.19
N GLY A 38 0.28 15.29 7.82
CA GLY A 38 -0.05 16.69 7.50
C GLY A 38 -0.91 16.87 6.25
N LYS A 39 -1.31 15.78 5.59
CA LYS A 39 -2.30 15.76 4.51
C LYS A 39 -3.46 14.79 4.77
N GLU A 40 -3.52 14.22 5.97
CA GLU A 40 -4.67 13.46 6.47
C GLU A 40 -5.96 14.26 6.29
N GLY A 41 -7.03 13.61 5.82
CA GLY A 41 -8.29 14.29 5.51
C GLY A 41 -8.31 15.14 4.24
N ASN A 42 -7.18 15.45 3.60
CA ASN A 42 -7.14 16.25 2.36
C ASN A 42 -6.96 15.36 1.12
N ILE A 43 -8.09 15.01 0.50
CA ILE A 43 -8.11 14.10 -0.65
C ILE A 43 -7.29 14.63 -1.84
N ARG A 44 -7.23 15.95 -2.07
CA ARG A 44 -6.48 16.54 -3.20
C ARG A 44 -4.99 16.36 -3.01
N SER A 45 -4.49 16.65 -1.81
CA SER A 45 -3.08 16.49 -1.45
C SER A 45 -2.64 15.03 -1.51
N LEU A 46 -3.49 14.11 -1.07
CA LEU A 46 -3.20 12.67 -1.14
C LEU A 46 -3.13 12.19 -2.60
N LEU A 47 -4.14 12.48 -3.42
CA LEU A 47 -4.18 12.04 -4.83
C LEU A 47 -3.01 12.58 -5.66
N THR A 48 -2.67 13.85 -5.50
CA THR A 48 -1.57 14.49 -6.26
C THR A 48 -0.17 13.99 -5.90
N THR A 49 -0.03 13.35 -4.74
CA THR A 49 1.25 12.85 -4.24
C THR A 49 1.29 11.33 -4.05
N MET A 50 0.25 10.61 -4.48
CA MET A 50 0.15 9.15 -4.29
C MET A 50 1.28 8.36 -4.98
N GLN A 51 1.84 8.87 -6.07
CA GLN A 51 3.00 8.28 -6.76
C GLN A 51 4.24 8.11 -5.88
N ILE A 52 4.36 8.87 -4.79
CA ILE A 52 5.51 8.78 -3.88
C ILE A 52 5.48 7.46 -3.09
N VAL A 53 4.29 6.98 -2.74
CA VAL A 53 4.12 5.74 -1.98
C VAL A 53 3.98 4.51 -2.87
N LEU A 54 3.36 4.64 -4.03
CA LEU A 54 3.14 3.51 -4.94
C LEU A 54 4.43 3.04 -5.64
N TRP A 55 4.35 1.82 -6.18
CA TRP A 55 5.41 1.23 -7.00
C TRP A 55 5.19 1.60 -8.49
N PRO A 56 6.26 1.56 -9.32
CA PRO A 56 6.20 1.99 -10.72
C PRO A 56 5.11 1.31 -11.56
N GLU A 57 4.84 0.02 -11.29
CA GLU A 57 3.89 -0.80 -12.07
C GLU A 57 2.46 -0.78 -11.50
N SER A 58 2.18 0.05 -10.49
CA SER A 58 0.84 0.20 -9.91
C SER A 58 -0.20 0.57 -10.98
N GLY A 59 0.22 1.30 -12.01
CA GLY A 59 -0.65 1.85 -13.05
C GLY A 59 -1.28 3.19 -12.65
N TRP A 60 -0.85 3.77 -11.53
CA TRP A 60 -1.21 5.13 -11.18
C TRP A 60 -0.54 6.12 -12.12
N LYS A 61 -1.31 7.11 -12.59
CA LYS A 61 -0.76 8.26 -13.31
C LYS A 61 -0.92 9.48 -12.42
N THR A 62 0.19 10.16 -12.18
CA THR A 62 0.22 11.42 -11.43
C THR A 62 -0.79 12.41 -11.98
N VAL A 63 -1.52 13.04 -11.06
CA VAL A 63 -2.51 14.06 -11.39
C VAL A 63 -2.05 15.37 -10.76
N PRO A 64 -1.81 16.44 -11.54
CA PRO A 64 -1.38 17.71 -10.99
C PRO A 64 -2.55 18.38 -10.25
N LEU A 65 -2.23 19.24 -9.27
CA LEU A 65 -3.26 19.86 -8.42
C LEU A 65 -4.25 20.71 -9.22
N VAL A 66 -3.74 21.37 -10.28
CA VAL A 66 -4.53 22.20 -11.19
C VAL A 66 -5.66 21.42 -11.88
N ASP A 67 -5.48 20.11 -12.09
CA ASP A 67 -6.48 19.27 -12.76
C ASP A 67 -7.56 18.76 -11.80
N ILE A 68 -7.39 18.92 -10.48
CA ILE A 68 -8.32 18.41 -9.45
C ILE A 68 -8.79 19.49 -8.46
N ILE A 69 -8.93 20.73 -8.94
CA ILE A 69 -9.50 21.83 -8.16
C ILE A 69 -11.00 21.57 -7.91
N GLU A 70 -11.74 21.26 -8.98
CA GLU A 70 -13.19 21.05 -8.93
C GLU A 70 -13.57 19.68 -8.34
N GLY A 71 -14.71 19.62 -7.64
CA GLY A 71 -15.14 18.40 -6.95
C GLY A 71 -15.39 17.20 -7.87
N ASN A 72 -15.87 17.44 -9.09
CA ASN A 72 -16.05 16.37 -10.08
C ASN A 72 -14.70 15.79 -10.53
N SER A 73 -13.68 16.63 -10.68
CA SER A 73 -12.32 16.19 -11.02
C SER A 73 -11.68 15.40 -9.87
N VAL A 74 -11.89 15.83 -8.62
CA VAL A 74 -11.49 15.06 -7.43
C VAL A 74 -12.14 13.67 -7.43
N LYS A 75 -13.46 13.60 -7.66
CA LYS A 75 -14.21 12.33 -7.72
C LYS A 75 -13.65 11.39 -8.79
N ARG A 76 -13.37 11.89 -10.00
CA ARG A 76 -12.78 11.10 -11.09
C ARG A 76 -11.38 10.58 -10.75
N ALA A 77 -10.54 11.43 -10.15
CA ALA A 77 -9.20 11.03 -9.72
C ALA A 77 -9.24 9.98 -8.60
N TYR A 78 -10.15 10.16 -7.63
CA TYR A 78 -10.39 9.19 -6.56
C TYR A 78 -10.85 7.84 -7.10
N GLN A 79 -11.84 7.81 -8.00
CA GLN A 79 -12.30 6.57 -8.65
C GLN A 79 -11.16 5.82 -9.36
N ARG A 80 -10.28 6.55 -10.05
CA ARG A 80 -9.08 5.96 -10.68
C ARG A 80 -8.12 5.39 -9.65
N ALA A 81 -7.97 6.04 -8.49
CA ALA A 81 -7.12 5.54 -7.41
C ALA A 81 -7.71 4.23 -6.84
N LEU A 82 -9.02 4.16 -6.62
CA LEU A 82 -9.67 2.93 -6.16
C LEU A 82 -9.45 1.77 -7.14
N LEU A 83 -9.58 2.00 -8.45
CA LEU A 83 -9.29 0.96 -9.45
C LEU A 83 -7.83 0.51 -9.43
N CYS A 84 -6.90 1.42 -9.13
CA CYS A 84 -5.48 1.11 -9.02
C CYS A 84 -5.16 0.25 -7.79
N LEU A 85 -5.86 0.51 -6.66
CA LEU A 85 -5.61 -0.10 -5.37
C LEU A 85 -6.50 -1.32 -5.08
N HIS A 86 -7.51 -1.56 -5.92
CA HIS A 86 -8.47 -2.63 -5.70
C HIS A 86 -7.80 -4.02 -5.76
N PRO A 87 -8.07 -4.93 -4.80
CA PRO A 87 -7.41 -6.23 -4.72
C PRO A 87 -7.58 -7.08 -6.00
N ASP A 88 -8.74 -7.03 -6.65
CA ASP A 88 -8.97 -7.71 -7.95
C ASP A 88 -7.99 -7.25 -9.04
N LYS A 89 -7.76 -5.93 -9.15
CA LYS A 89 -6.84 -5.38 -10.15
C LYS A 89 -5.39 -5.70 -9.82
N LEU A 90 -5.03 -5.71 -8.55
CA LEU A 90 -3.71 -6.13 -8.10
C LEU A 90 -3.47 -7.62 -8.34
N GLN A 91 -4.49 -8.45 -8.15
CA GLN A 91 -4.43 -9.88 -8.44
C GLN A 91 -4.28 -10.16 -9.93
N GLN A 92 -5.05 -9.48 -10.79
CA GLN A 92 -4.95 -9.59 -12.25
C GLN A 92 -3.54 -9.22 -12.77
N LYS A 93 -2.87 -8.28 -12.11
CA LYS A 93 -1.50 -7.85 -12.46
C LYS A 93 -0.40 -8.69 -11.82
N GLY A 94 -0.73 -9.70 -11.01
CA GLY A 94 0.26 -10.51 -10.31
C GLY A 94 1.06 -9.73 -9.25
N ALA A 95 0.46 -8.72 -8.61
CA ALA A 95 1.14 -7.90 -7.61
C ALA A 95 1.65 -8.74 -6.41
N ALA A 96 2.87 -8.45 -5.96
CA ALA A 96 3.48 -9.06 -4.78
C ALA A 96 2.66 -8.81 -3.50
N SER A 97 2.82 -9.68 -2.50
CA SER A 97 2.08 -9.59 -1.23
C SER A 97 2.26 -8.25 -0.51
N HIS A 98 3.47 -7.69 -0.51
CA HIS A 98 3.73 -6.39 0.10
C HIS A 98 3.06 -5.23 -0.66
N HIS A 99 2.94 -5.31 -1.99
CA HIS A 99 2.22 -4.32 -2.79
C HIS A 99 0.72 -4.35 -2.49
N LYS A 100 0.15 -5.53 -2.26
CA LYS A 100 -1.25 -5.67 -1.81
C LYS A 100 -1.45 -5.04 -0.44
N TYR A 101 -0.52 -5.26 0.49
CA TYR A 101 -0.55 -4.62 1.81
C TYR A 101 -0.45 -3.09 1.71
N LEU A 102 0.53 -2.57 0.95
CA LEU A 102 0.69 -1.14 0.70
C LEU A 102 -0.59 -0.53 0.12
N ALA A 103 -1.19 -1.20 -0.87
CA ALA A 103 -2.40 -0.71 -1.50
C ALA A 103 -3.58 -0.65 -0.53
N ALA A 104 -3.75 -1.66 0.33
CA ALA A 104 -4.80 -1.65 1.35
C ALA A 104 -4.62 -0.47 2.32
N LYS A 105 -3.40 -0.24 2.80
CA LYS A 105 -3.10 0.87 3.70
C LYS A 105 -3.30 2.24 3.06
N VAL A 106 -2.89 2.43 1.80
CA VAL A 106 -3.14 3.67 1.05
C VAL A 106 -4.64 3.86 0.79
N PHE A 107 -5.36 2.78 0.52
CA PHE A 107 -6.81 2.81 0.32
C PHE A 107 -7.53 3.32 1.57
N ASP A 108 -7.18 2.84 2.76
CA ASP A 108 -7.76 3.30 4.03
C ASP A 108 -7.60 4.82 4.22
N VAL A 109 -6.38 5.34 4.00
CA VAL A 109 -6.09 6.78 4.10
C VAL A 109 -6.90 7.60 3.10
N LEU A 110 -7.04 7.12 1.87
CA LEU A 110 -7.84 7.80 0.84
C LEU A 110 -9.34 7.77 1.16
N GLN A 111 -9.83 6.66 1.75
CA GLN A 111 -11.23 6.52 2.09
C GLN A 111 -11.63 7.51 3.19
N GLU A 112 -10.80 7.69 4.22
CA GLU A 112 -11.02 8.69 5.27
C GLU A 112 -11.05 10.11 4.70
N ALA A 113 -10.07 10.45 3.85
CA ALA A 113 -10.04 11.77 3.22
C ALA A 113 -11.19 12.01 2.24
N TRP A 114 -11.67 10.96 1.58
CA TRP A 114 -12.86 11.03 0.73
C TRP A 114 -14.12 11.26 1.55
N ASP A 115 -14.27 10.59 2.69
CA ASP A 115 -15.40 10.81 3.61
C ASP A 115 -15.45 12.28 4.08
N HIS A 116 -14.31 12.81 4.55
CA HIS A 116 -14.19 14.22 4.92
C HIS A 116 -14.54 15.17 3.76
N PHE A 117 -14.09 14.86 2.54
CA PHE A 117 -14.42 15.66 1.36
C PHE A 117 -15.92 15.70 1.05
N ASN A 118 -16.63 14.57 1.20
CA ASN A 118 -18.09 14.53 0.98
C ASN A 118 -18.87 15.16 2.13
N SER A 119 -18.40 15.02 3.37
CA SER A 119 -19.00 15.66 4.53
C SER A 119 -18.96 17.19 4.42
N LEU A 120 -17.82 17.75 4.00
CA LEU A 120 -17.65 19.20 3.81
C LEU A 120 -18.35 19.75 2.56
N GLY A 121 -18.51 18.93 1.51
CA GLY A 121 -19.22 19.32 0.29
C GLY A 121 -20.76 19.24 0.37
N SER A 122 -21.29 18.79 1.51
CA SER A 122 -22.74 18.66 1.79
C SER A 122 -23.30 19.80 2.65
N LEU A 123 -22.48 20.81 2.98
CA LEU A 123 -22.88 22.06 3.64
C LEU A 123 -22.91 23.21 2.61
#